data_AF-A0A6I4VPW5-F1
#
_entry.id   AF-A0A6I4VPW5-F1
#
_cell.length_a   1.000
_cell.length_b   1.000
_cell.length_c   1.000
_cell.angle_alpha   90.00
_cell.angle_beta   90.00
_cell.angle_gamma   90.00
#
_symmetry.space_group_name_H-M   'P 1'
#
loop_
_entity.id
_entity.type
_entity.pdbx_description
1 polymer ?
#
loop_
_entity_poly.entity_id
_entity_poly.type
_entity_poly.pdbx_seq_one_letter_code
_entity_poly.pdbx_strand_id
1 'polypeptide(L)'
;MNTLLINTIGTEVVLLISIFLLHLSSKKDKKAIIIHSLLFIIGGIPLIYLAIDHSTNDYSDANIGLGLIFIYTWIFSLVTIVVGIIKLMLKKKKSS
;
A
#
# COMPACT_ATOMS: atom_id res chain seq x y z
N MET A 1 6.39 -21.93 -6.01
CA MET A 1 5.97 -20.53 -6.31
C MET A 1 7.12 -19.62 -5.89
N ASN A 2 7.52 -18.64 -6.72
CA ASN A 2 8.70 -17.80 -6.45
C ASN A 2 8.51 -17.01 -5.14
N THR A 3 9.47 -17.06 -4.21
CA THR A 3 9.42 -16.34 -2.92
C THR A 3 9.20 -14.85 -3.11
N LEU A 4 9.80 -14.25 -4.15
CA LEU A 4 9.59 -12.85 -4.48
C LEU A 4 8.12 -12.57 -4.84
N LEU A 5 7.53 -13.42 -5.68
CA LEU A 5 6.13 -13.28 -6.08
C LEU A 5 5.19 -13.36 -4.87
N ILE A 6 5.45 -14.28 -3.93
CA ILE A 6 4.68 -14.39 -2.68
C ILE A 6 4.79 -13.11 -1.86
N ASN A 7 6.00 -12.57 -1.71
CA ASN A 7 6.24 -11.35 -0.93
C ASN A 7 5.57 -10.13 -1.57
N THR A 8 5.66 -9.99 -2.88
CA THR A 8 5.01 -8.91 -3.65
C THR A 8 3.50 -8.98 -3.47
N ILE A 9 2.88 -10.15 -3.69
CA ILE A 9 1.43 -10.33 -3.52
C ILE A 9 1.01 -10.03 -2.08
N GLY A 10 1.73 -10.56 -1.08
CA GLY A 10 1.43 -10.31 0.33
C GLY A 10 1.48 -8.82 0.68
N THR A 11 2.48 -8.11 0.15
CA THR A 11 2.64 -6.67 0.38
C THR A 11 1.55 -5.85 -0.31
N GLU A 12 1.16 -6.20 -1.54
CA GLU A 12 0.02 -5.58 -2.24
C GLU A 12 -1.30 -5.81 -1.50
N VAL A 13 -1.52 -7.00 -0.94
CA VAL A 13 -2.70 -7.29 -0.13
C VAL A 13 -2.74 -6.42 1.13
N VAL A 14 -1.60 -6.23 1.81
CA VAL A 14 -1.51 -5.33 2.98
C VAL A 14 -1.81 -3.88 2.57
N LEU A 15 -1.29 -3.41 1.44
CA LEU A 15 -1.59 -2.08 0.92
C LEU A 15 -3.09 -1.92 0.61
N LEU A 16 -3.70 -2.91 -0.06
CA LEU A 16 -5.13 -2.92 -0.36
C LEU A 16 -5.98 -2.82 0.91
N ILE A 17 -5.67 -3.62 1.93
CA ILE A 17 -6.36 -3.58 3.23
C ILE A 17 -6.20 -2.20 3.88
N SER A 18 -5.01 -1.61 3.81
CA SER A 18 -4.71 -0.29 4.36
C SER A 18 -5.58 0.79 3.71
N ILE A 19 -5.63 0.81 2.38
CA ILE A 19 -6.44 1.75 1.61
C ILE A 19 -7.93 1.51 1.85
N PHE A 20 -8.37 0.26 1.94
CA PHE A 20 -9.75 -0.09 2.25
C PHE A 20 -10.19 0.43 3.62
N LEU A 21 -9.36 0.27 4.65
CA LEU A 21 -9.62 0.84 5.99
C LEU A 21 -9.71 2.36 5.95
N LEU A 22 -8.79 3.02 5.24
CA LEU A 22 -8.84 4.47 5.05
C LEU A 22 -10.11 4.91 4.30
N HIS A 23 -10.57 4.12 3.33
CA HIS A 23 -11.82 4.36 2.60
C HIS A 23 -13.04 4.27 3.54
N LEU A 24 -13.14 3.21 4.35
CA LEU A 24 -14.21 3.05 5.36
C LEU A 24 -14.25 4.20 6.37
N SER A 25 -13.07 4.74 6.73
CA SER A 25 -12.93 5.85 7.67
C SER A 25 -13.34 7.22 7.10
N SER A 26 -13.41 7.34 5.77
CA SER A 26 -13.61 8.60 5.07
C SER A 26 -15.07 8.84 4.70
N LYS A 27 -15.39 10.06 4.25
CA LYS A 27 -16.70 10.34 3.64
C LYS A 27 -16.79 9.64 2.28
N LYS A 28 -17.99 9.20 1.90
CA LYS A 28 -18.24 8.52 0.61
C LYS A 28 -18.49 9.52 -0.51
N ASP A 29 -17.62 10.52 -0.64
CA ASP A 29 -17.69 11.52 -1.71
C ASP A 29 -16.67 11.22 -2.82
N LYS A 30 -16.92 11.77 -4.02
CA LYS A 30 -16.08 11.52 -5.21
C LYS A 30 -14.61 11.88 -4.96
N LYS A 31 -14.35 12.95 -4.20
CA LYS A 31 -12.98 13.41 -3.89
C LYS A 31 -12.23 12.38 -3.07
N ALA A 32 -12.86 11.82 -2.04
CA ALA A 32 -12.23 10.79 -1.22
C ALA A 32 -11.86 9.56 -2.06
N ILE A 33 -12.79 9.06 -2.89
CA ILE A 33 -12.56 7.92 -3.78
C ILE A 33 -11.35 8.18 -4.69
N ILE A 34 -11.27 9.34 -5.34
CA ILE A 34 -10.15 9.70 -6.22
C ILE A 34 -8.83 9.71 -5.45
N ILE A 35 -8.81 10.29 -4.25
CA ILE A 35 -7.60 10.34 -3.42
C ILE A 35 -7.18 8.92 -3.00
N HIS A 36 -8.10 8.06 -2.58
CA HIS A 36 -7.79 6.68 -2.20
C HIS A 36 -7.21 5.89 -3.38
N SER A 37 -7.78 6.04 -4.58
CA SER A 37 -7.27 5.40 -5.79
C SER A 37 -5.86 5.90 -6.14
N LEU A 38 -5.60 7.21 -6.04
CA LEU A 38 -4.27 7.78 -6.26
C LEU A 38 -3.24 7.26 -5.25
N LEU A 39 -3.61 7.17 -3.98
CA LEU A 39 -2.73 6.61 -2.94
C LEU A 39 -2.42 5.13 -3.19
N PHE A 40 -3.39 4.35 -3.65
CA PHE A 40 -3.17 2.96 -4.03
C PHE A 40 -2.17 2.83 -5.19
N ILE A 41 -2.36 3.63 -6.24
CA ILE A 41 -1.47 3.68 -7.41
C ILE A 41 -0.05 4.04 -6.99
N ILE A 42 0.13 5.11 -6.21
CA ILE A 42 1.45 5.59 -5.77
C ILE A 42 2.13 4.58 -4.84
N GLY A 43 1.37 3.93 -3.96
CA GLY A 43 1.91 2.95 -3.01
C GLY A 43 2.28 1.60 -3.63
N GLY A 44 1.57 1.15 -4.66
CA GLY A 44 1.70 -0.21 -5.24
C GLY A 44 2.45 -0.28 -6.57
N ILE A 45 2.29 0.71 -7.46
CA ILE A 45 2.92 0.67 -8.80
C ILE A 45 4.46 0.51 -8.74
N PRO A 46 5.20 1.24 -7.88
CA PRO A 46 6.64 1.07 -7.78
C PRO A 46 7.06 -0.37 -7.42
N LEU A 47 6.28 -1.05 -6.56
CA LEU A 47 6.54 -2.41 -6.13
C LEU A 47 6.31 -3.43 -7.25
N ILE A 48 5.19 -3.30 -7.96
CA ILE A 48 4.90 -4.15 -9.12
C ILE A 48 5.97 -3.97 -10.20
N TYR A 49 6.34 -2.72 -10.49
CA TYR A 49 7.36 -2.41 -11.49
C TYR A 49 8.69 -3.08 -11.18
N LEU A 50 9.23 -2.89 -9.96
CA LEU A 50 10.51 -3.49 -9.60
C LEU A 50 10.45 -5.01 -9.43
N ALA A 51 9.31 -5.58 -9.05
CA ALA A 51 9.13 -7.03 -9.03
C ALA A 51 9.21 -7.62 -10.44
N ILE A 52 8.62 -6.96 -11.44
CA ILE A 52 8.72 -7.36 -12.84
C ILE A 52 10.17 -7.18 -13.32
N ASP A 53 10.77 -6.02 -13.10
CA ASP A 53 12.15 -5.71 -13.47
C ASP A 53 13.14 -6.75 -12.93
N HIS A 54 13.01 -7.12 -11.65
CA HIS A 54 13.81 -8.17 -11.01
C HIS A 54 13.55 -9.57 -11.56
N SER A 55 12.35 -9.84 -12.07
CA SER A 55 12.03 -11.13 -12.70
C SER A 55 12.53 -11.24 -14.13
N THR A 56 12.75 -10.11 -14.81
CA THR A 56 13.15 -10.06 -16.22
C THR A 56 14.65 -9.83 -16.43
N ASN A 57 15.33 -9.21 -15.47
CA ASN A 57 16.75 -8.90 -15.56
C ASN A 57 17.55 -9.77 -14.57
N ASP A 58 18.63 -10.39 -15.04
CA ASP A 58 19.57 -11.12 -14.19
C ASP A 58 20.47 -10.14 -13.42
N TYR A 59 20.06 -9.82 -12.20
CA TYR A 59 20.90 -9.07 -11.27
C TYR A 59 21.97 -10.01 -10.69
N SER A 60 23.25 -9.66 -10.90
CA SER A 60 24.39 -10.43 -10.37
C SER A 60 24.48 -10.41 -8.84
N ASP A 61 23.90 -9.38 -8.22
CA ASP A 61 23.94 -9.12 -6.79
C ASP A 61 22.54 -8.80 -6.23
N ALA A 62 22.43 -8.71 -4.90
CA ALA A 62 21.20 -8.31 -4.24
C ALA A 62 20.70 -6.94 -4.74
N ASN A 63 19.47 -6.92 -5.29
CA ASN A 63 18.85 -5.68 -5.75
C ASN A 63 18.36 -4.86 -4.53
N ILE A 64 19.19 -3.94 -4.06
CA ILE A 64 18.88 -3.03 -2.94
C ILE A 64 17.63 -2.20 -3.24
N GLY A 65 17.42 -1.82 -4.50
CA GLY A 65 16.24 -1.07 -4.94
C GLY A 65 14.95 -1.82 -4.66
N LEU A 66 14.92 -3.13 -4.93
CA LEU A 66 13.77 -3.98 -4.63
C LEU A 66 13.45 -3.97 -3.12
N GLY A 67 14.46 -4.16 -2.27
CA GLY A 67 14.29 -4.11 -0.81
C GLY A 67 13.78 -2.75 -0.30
N LEU A 68 14.32 -1.65 -0.83
CA LEU A 68 13.88 -0.30 -0.49
C LEU A 68 12.41 -0.06 -0.85
N ILE A 69 11.96 -0.60 -1.98
CA ILE A 69 10.57 -0.42 -2.42
C ILE A 69 9.60 -1.26 -1.58
N PHE A 70 10.00 -2.45 -1.13
CA PHE A 70 9.22 -3.18 -0.11
C PHE A 70 9.04 -2.36 1.17
N ILE A 71 10.13 -1.81 1.70
CA ILE A 71 10.10 -0.98 2.92
C ILE A 71 9.23 0.27 2.69
N TYR A 72 9.35 0.91 1.54
CA TYR A 72 8.50 2.03 1.14
C TYR A 72 7.02 1.68 1.21
N THR A 73 6.60 0.58 0.57
CA THR A 73 5.19 0.15 0.55
C THR A 73 4.71 -0.25 1.96
N TRP A 74 5.58 -0.85 2.78
CA TRP A 74 5.25 -1.18 4.18
C TRP A 74 5.03 0.06 5.04
N ILE A 75 5.93 1.05 4.98
CA ILE A 75 5.77 2.32 5.70
C ILE A 75 4.51 3.04 5.23
N PHE A 76 4.29 3.08 3.90
CA PHE A 76 3.10 3.69 3.32
C PHE A 76 1.81 3.04 3.83
N SER A 77 1.78 1.70 3.86
CA SER A 77 0.66 0.92 4.39
C SER A 77 0.41 1.21 5.88
N LEU A 78 1.47 1.19 6.69
CA LEU A 78 1.40 1.46 8.12
C LEU A 78 0.83 2.86 8.40
N VAL A 79 1.35 3.90 7.73
CA VAL A 79 0.85 5.27 7.88
C VAL A 79 -0.61 5.36 7.47
N THR A 80 -0.99 4.73 6.35
CA THR A 80 -2.37 4.70 5.86
C THR A 80 -3.33 4.06 6.87
N ILE A 81 -2.93 2.94 7.49
CA ILE A 81 -3.69 2.27 8.55
C ILE A 81 -3.87 3.18 9.75
N VAL A 82 -2.79 3.80 10.25
CA VAL A 82 -2.83 4.69 11.42
C VAL A 82 -3.79 5.86 11.18
N VAL A 83 -3.69 6.51 10.01
CA VAL A 83 -4.60 7.61 9.63
C VAL A 83 -6.05 7.11 9.54
N GLY A 84 -6.29 5.94 8.96
CA GLY A 84 -7.61 5.33 8.88
C GLY A 84 -8.23 5.07 10.26
N ILE A 85 -7.47 4.50 11.19
CA ILE A 85 -7.90 4.24 12.56
C ILE A 85 -8.23 5.54 13.29
N ILE A 86 -7.34 6.55 13.23
CA ILE A 86 -7.57 7.86 13.86
C ILE A 86 -8.89 8.47 13.37
N LYS A 87 -9.12 8.46 12.05
CA LYS A 87 -10.37 8.95 11.45
C LYS A 87 -11.60 8.19 11.95
N LEU A 88 -11.53 6.86 12.06
CA LEU A 88 -12.63 6.04 12.59
C LEU A 88 -12.95 6.41 14.04
N MET A 89 -11.93 6.59 14.89
CA MET A 89 -12.10 6.98 16.29
C MET A 89 -12.75 8.36 16.41
N LEU A 90 -12.30 9.34 15.61
CA LEU A 90 -12.87 10.70 15.60
C LEU A 90 -14.32 10.71 15.13
N LYS A 91 -14.66 9.88 14.12
CA LYS A 91 -16.05 9.75 13.63
C LYS A 91 -16.99 9.18 14.69
N LYS A 92 -16.54 8.18 15.48
CA LYS A 92 -17.32 7.62 16.58
C LYS A 92 -17.60 8.66 17.67
N LYS A 93 -16.60 9.46 18.06
CA LYS A 93 -16.78 10.53 19.06
C LYS A 93 -17.79 11.60 18.65
N LYS A 94 -17.90 11.93 17.37
CA LYS A 94 -18.85 12.93 16.86
C LYS A 94 -20.30 12.41 16.81
N SER A 95 -20.50 11.10 16.85
CA SER A 95 -21.81 10.45 16.79
C SER A 95 -22.36 10.07 18.17
N SER A 96 -21.60 10.30 19.25
CA SER A 96 -21.98 10.11 20.64
C SER A 96 -22.16 11.46 21.31
#